data_AF-A0A5A7V824-F1
#
_entry.id   AF-A0A5A7V824-F1
#
_cell.length_a   1.000
_cell.length_b   1.000
_cell.length_c   1.000
_cell.angle_alpha   90.00
_cell.angle_beta   90.00
_cell.angle_gamma   90.00
#
_symmetry.space_group_name_H-M   'P 1'
#
loop_
_entity.id
_entity.type
_entity.pdbx_description
1 polymer ?
#
loop_
_entity_poly.entity_id
_entity_poly.type
_entity_poly.pdbx_seq_one_letter_code
_entity_poly.pdbx_strand_id
1 'polypeptide(L)'
;MSSANPSSKAQRDRLVELEEQLLYLAEVSDSIRFLESRLEEIAEKTDIIDAVADRVEGLPIKELLARVDTLEGNVGRTVNYEYRDSSSGFVAHMKGRVNELDSSQKTILEMINDMSEDFRAILDVVRNEIADVNTRANLTMRAMANQVPVGVAVLVTKVNVPEPKPLCGVRDAKALENFIFDLEQYSKATNIVTKETKVTLATMHL
;
A
#
# COMPACT_ATOMS: atom_id res chain seq x y z
N MET A 1 -82.18 -84.80 -59.35
CA MET A 1 -81.46 -84.12 -58.26
C MET A 1 -80.01 -84.57 -58.32
N SER A 2 -79.06 -83.64 -58.51
CA SER A 2 -77.64 -83.96 -58.64
C SER A 2 -77.01 -83.97 -57.25
N SER A 3 -76.50 -85.12 -56.81
CA SER A 3 -75.81 -85.28 -55.55
C SER A 3 -74.44 -84.61 -55.65
N ALA A 4 -74.27 -83.47 -54.96
CA ALA A 4 -72.98 -82.81 -54.86
C ALA A 4 -72.01 -83.72 -54.11
N ASN A 5 -70.92 -84.13 -54.78
CA ASN A 5 -69.93 -85.04 -54.24
C ASN A 5 -69.31 -84.47 -52.95
N PRO A 6 -69.47 -85.14 -51.79
CA PRO A 6 -69.03 -84.62 -50.48
C PRO A 6 -67.50 -84.40 -50.40
N SER A 7 -66.73 -85.11 -51.23
CA SER A 7 -65.28 -84.95 -51.39
C SER A 7 -64.87 -83.54 -51.86
N SER A 8 -65.67 -82.91 -52.73
CA SER A 8 -65.36 -81.56 -53.26
C SER A 8 -65.54 -80.44 -52.24
N LYS A 9 -66.40 -80.64 -51.24
CA LYS A 9 -66.63 -79.66 -50.16
C LYS A 9 -65.49 -79.69 -49.15
N ALA A 10 -65.10 -80.87 -48.71
CA ALA A 10 -63.97 -81.06 -47.79
C ALA A 10 -62.64 -80.54 -48.37
N GLN A 11 -62.44 -80.62 -49.68
CA GLN A 11 -61.27 -80.05 -50.34
C GLN A 11 -61.27 -78.51 -50.35
N ARG A 12 -62.44 -77.87 -50.51
CA ARG A 12 -62.57 -76.40 -50.45
C ARG A 12 -62.38 -75.87 -49.04
N ASP A 13 -62.95 -76.53 -48.04
CA ASP A 13 -62.83 -76.12 -46.64
C ASP A 13 -61.36 -76.16 -46.18
N ARG A 14 -60.59 -77.19 -46.59
CA ARG A 14 -59.13 -77.26 -46.35
C ARG A 14 -58.33 -76.16 -47.05
N LEU A 15 -58.77 -75.71 -48.22
CA LEU A 15 -58.10 -74.64 -48.95
C LEU A 15 -58.30 -73.28 -48.26
N VAL A 16 -59.52 -73.04 -47.75
CA VAL A 16 -59.83 -71.84 -46.95
C VAL A 16 -59.02 -71.84 -45.64
N GLU A 17 -58.93 -72.99 -44.96
CA GLU A 17 -58.11 -73.12 -43.75
C GLU A 17 -56.61 -72.86 -44.03
N LEU A 18 -56.09 -73.33 -45.17
CA LEU A 18 -54.74 -73.02 -45.62
C LEU A 18 -54.55 -71.53 -45.96
N GLU A 19 -55.55 -70.88 -46.55
CA GLU A 19 -55.51 -69.44 -46.85
C GLU A 19 -55.49 -68.61 -45.56
N GLU A 20 -56.30 -68.97 -44.56
CA GLU A 20 -56.28 -68.35 -43.23
C GLU A 20 -54.93 -68.55 -42.53
N GLN A 21 -54.34 -69.75 -42.63
CA GLN A 21 -53.00 -70.01 -42.08
C GLN A 21 -51.91 -69.21 -42.80
N LEU A 22 -51.98 -69.04 -44.12
CA LEU A 22 -51.04 -68.23 -44.88
C LEU A 22 -51.18 -66.74 -44.54
N LEU A 23 -52.40 -66.25 -44.32
CA LEU A 23 -52.64 -64.87 -43.88
C LEU A 23 -52.08 -64.64 -42.47
N TYR A 24 -52.30 -65.58 -41.55
CA TYR A 24 -51.71 -65.53 -40.21
C TYR A 24 -50.17 -65.55 -40.28
N LEU A 25 -49.59 -66.38 -41.15
CA LEU A 25 -48.14 -66.43 -41.33
C LEU A 25 -47.57 -65.12 -41.89
N ALA A 26 -48.30 -64.45 -42.78
CA ALA A 26 -47.92 -63.12 -43.29
C ALA A 26 -47.93 -62.05 -42.19
N GLU A 27 -48.96 -62.04 -41.35
CA GLU A 27 -49.07 -61.13 -40.19
C GLU A 27 -47.95 -61.37 -39.17
N VAL A 28 -47.62 -62.64 -38.92
CA VAL A 28 -46.48 -63.02 -38.07
C VAL A 28 -45.16 -62.53 -38.68
N SER A 29 -44.98 -62.67 -40.01
CA SER A 29 -43.79 -62.17 -40.69
C SER A 29 -43.63 -60.65 -40.61
N ASP A 30 -44.73 -59.91 -40.73
CA ASP A 30 -44.71 -58.44 -40.57
C ASP A 30 -44.38 -58.03 -39.14
N SER A 31 -44.90 -58.75 -38.15
CA SER A 31 -44.59 -58.54 -36.74
C SER A 31 -43.12 -58.81 -36.44
N ILE A 32 -42.53 -59.86 -37.01
CA ILE A 32 -41.09 -60.17 -36.87
C ILE A 32 -40.25 -59.03 -37.44
N ARG A 33 -40.54 -58.57 -38.66
CA ARG A 33 -39.82 -57.46 -39.30
C ARG A 33 -39.92 -56.17 -38.48
N PHE A 34 -41.10 -55.90 -37.89
CA PHE A 34 -41.26 -54.77 -36.97
C PHE A 34 -40.38 -54.94 -35.72
N LEU A 35 -40.36 -56.12 -35.10
CA LEU A 35 -39.51 -56.40 -33.94
C LEU A 35 -38.02 -56.30 -34.27
N GLU A 36 -37.58 -56.74 -35.45
CA GLU A 36 -36.20 -56.58 -35.92
C GLU A 36 -35.80 -55.10 -36.00
N SER A 37 -36.65 -54.24 -36.57
CA SER A 37 -36.35 -52.79 -36.61
C SER A 37 -36.31 -52.16 -35.22
N ARG A 38 -37.15 -52.62 -34.29
CA ARG A 38 -37.11 -52.19 -32.88
C ARG A 38 -35.85 -52.67 -32.17
N LEU A 39 -35.36 -53.86 -32.48
CA LEU A 39 -34.11 -54.38 -31.91
C LEU A 39 -32.90 -53.58 -32.41
N GLU A 40 -32.86 -53.22 -33.69
CA GLU A 40 -31.80 -52.38 -34.25
C GLU A 40 -31.77 -51.00 -33.57
N GLU A 41 -32.93 -50.36 -33.39
CA GLU A 41 -33.03 -49.08 -32.68
C GLU A 41 -32.56 -49.19 -31.21
N ILE A 42 -32.83 -50.31 -30.55
CA ILE A 42 -32.37 -50.57 -29.18
C ILE A 42 -30.86 -50.78 -29.14
N ALA A 43 -30.29 -51.47 -30.12
CA ALA A 43 -28.85 -51.67 -30.23
C ALA A 43 -28.11 -50.31 -30.34
N GLU A 44 -28.56 -49.43 -31.25
CA GLU A 44 -27.97 -48.09 -31.40
C GLU A 44 -28.07 -47.25 -30.10
N LYS A 45 -29.22 -47.32 -29.41
CA LYS A 45 -29.37 -46.62 -28.11
C LYS A 45 -28.44 -47.19 -27.04
N THR A 46 -28.16 -48.49 -27.08
CA THR A 46 -27.26 -49.14 -26.12
C THR A 46 -25.83 -48.66 -26.34
N ASP A 47 -25.38 -48.56 -27.59
CA ASP A 47 -24.04 -48.03 -27.92
C ASP A 47 -23.85 -46.58 -27.40
N ILE A 48 -24.89 -45.76 -27.48
CA ILE A 48 -24.88 -44.39 -26.94
C ILE A 48 -24.80 -44.39 -25.41
N ILE A 49 -25.54 -45.29 -24.74
CA ILE A 49 -25.49 -45.43 -23.28
C ILE A 49 -24.10 -45.84 -22.82
N ASP A 50 -23.46 -46.79 -23.51
CA ASP A 50 -22.10 -47.24 -23.21
C ASP A 50 -21.10 -46.08 -23.38
N ALA A 51 -21.19 -45.31 -24.46
CA ALA A 51 -20.34 -44.13 -24.66
C ALA A 51 -20.54 -43.03 -23.59
N VAL A 52 -21.77 -42.87 -23.07
CA VAL A 52 -22.05 -41.96 -21.95
C VAL A 52 -21.54 -42.52 -20.62
N ALA A 53 -21.66 -43.83 -20.40
CA ALA A 53 -21.15 -44.50 -19.21
C ALA A 53 -19.63 -44.36 -19.10
N ASP A 54 -18.90 -44.57 -20.19
CA ASP A 54 -17.45 -44.36 -20.27
C ASP A 54 -17.05 -42.92 -19.92
N ARG A 55 -17.81 -41.94 -20.43
CA ARG A 55 -17.59 -40.52 -20.10
C ARG A 55 -17.81 -40.24 -18.63
N VAL A 56 -18.90 -40.76 -18.04
CA VAL A 56 -19.23 -40.57 -16.62
C VAL A 56 -18.23 -41.26 -15.71
N GLU A 57 -17.74 -42.44 -16.09
CA GLU A 57 -16.69 -43.15 -15.36
C GLU A 57 -15.33 -42.44 -15.44
N GLY A 58 -15.03 -41.83 -16.58
CA GLY A 58 -13.86 -40.98 -16.78
C GLY A 58 -13.97 -39.58 -16.15
N LEU A 59 -15.15 -39.18 -15.63
CA LEU A 59 -15.27 -37.90 -14.93
C LEU A 59 -14.53 -37.97 -13.59
N PRO A 60 -13.83 -36.90 -13.20
CA PRO A 60 -13.19 -36.80 -11.90
C PRO A 60 -14.23 -36.68 -10.76
N ILE A 61 -15.52 -36.92 -10.99
CA ILE A 61 -16.59 -36.82 -9.98
C ILE A 61 -16.37 -37.85 -8.86
N LYS A 62 -15.98 -39.10 -9.19
CA LYS A 62 -15.64 -40.10 -8.16
C LYS A 62 -14.43 -39.66 -7.33
N GLU A 63 -13.43 -39.05 -7.98
CA GLU A 63 -12.25 -38.48 -7.30
C GLU A 63 -12.63 -37.26 -6.44
N LEU A 64 -13.50 -36.38 -6.95
CA LEU A 64 -14.02 -35.21 -6.25
C LEU A 64 -14.82 -35.62 -5.02
N LEU A 65 -15.67 -36.64 -5.12
CA LEU A 65 -16.41 -37.18 -3.97
C LEU A 65 -15.45 -37.73 -2.92
N ALA A 66 -14.48 -38.56 -3.30
CA ALA A 66 -13.48 -39.07 -2.37
C ALA A 66 -12.66 -37.94 -1.69
N ARG A 67 -12.35 -36.87 -2.44
CA ARG A 67 -11.68 -35.68 -1.92
C ARG A 67 -12.57 -34.85 -1.01
N VAL A 68 -13.87 -34.75 -1.29
CA VAL A 68 -14.86 -34.09 -0.44
C VAL A 68 -15.04 -34.86 0.86
N ASP A 69 -15.18 -36.19 0.82
CA ASP A 69 -15.28 -37.02 2.03
C ASP A 69 -14.02 -36.91 2.90
N THR A 70 -12.84 -36.90 2.26
CA THR A 70 -11.56 -36.70 2.94
C THR A 70 -11.49 -35.30 3.57
N LEU A 71 -11.94 -34.28 2.85
CA LEU A 71 -11.96 -32.90 3.33
C LEU A 71 -12.96 -32.73 4.49
N GLU A 72 -14.14 -33.33 4.41
CA GLU A 72 -15.15 -33.32 5.46
C GLU A 72 -14.65 -34.02 6.72
N GLY A 73 -13.97 -35.18 6.58
CA GLY A 73 -13.29 -35.84 7.69
C GLY A 73 -12.19 -34.97 8.32
N ASN A 74 -11.42 -34.24 7.50
CA ASN A 74 -10.40 -33.31 7.98
C ASN A 74 -10.99 -32.07 8.66
N VAL A 75 -12.09 -31.52 8.14
CA VAL A 75 -12.83 -30.40 8.74
C VAL A 75 -13.47 -30.83 10.05
N GLY A 76 -14.11 -32.00 10.09
CA GLY A 76 -14.62 -32.59 11.33
C GLY A 76 -13.53 -32.82 12.37
N ARG A 77 -12.31 -33.23 11.96
CA ARG A 77 -11.18 -33.41 12.87
C ARG A 77 -10.53 -32.09 13.31
N THR A 78 -10.49 -31.07 12.45
CA THR A 78 -9.99 -29.73 12.81
C THR A 78 -10.95 -28.97 13.73
N VAL A 79 -12.27 -29.17 13.57
CA VAL A 79 -13.28 -28.63 14.51
C VAL A 79 -13.24 -29.35 15.87
N ASN A 80 -12.69 -30.56 15.93
CA ASN A 80 -12.52 -31.35 17.17
C ASN A 80 -11.10 -31.30 17.76
N TYR A 81 -10.25 -30.36 17.36
CA TYR A 81 -9.17 -29.90 18.24
C TYR A 81 -9.79 -28.94 19.24
N GLU A 82 -10.14 -29.42 20.44
CA GLU A 82 -10.36 -28.65 21.67
C GLU A 82 -10.47 -27.12 21.51
N TYR A 83 -11.50 -26.64 20.79
CA TYR A 83 -11.80 -25.22 20.65
C TYR A 83 -12.55 -24.75 21.90
N ARG A 84 -11.97 -25.03 23.07
CA ARG A 84 -12.49 -24.57 24.35
C ARG A 84 -11.39 -24.18 25.33
N ASP A 85 -10.24 -24.82 25.27
CA ASP A 85 -9.15 -24.52 26.23
C ASP A 85 -7.99 -23.74 25.61
N SER A 86 -7.63 -23.97 24.34
CA SER A 86 -6.51 -23.26 23.69
C SER A 86 -6.85 -21.82 23.27
N SER A 87 -8.11 -21.50 22.97
CA SER A 87 -8.54 -20.13 22.65
C SER A 87 -8.58 -19.24 23.89
N SER A 88 -9.01 -19.79 25.04
CA SER A 88 -9.04 -19.08 26.32
C SER A 88 -7.65 -18.66 26.79
N GLY A 89 -6.66 -19.56 26.70
CA GLY A 89 -5.27 -19.26 27.05
C GLY A 89 -4.63 -18.18 26.17
N PHE A 90 -4.88 -18.22 24.84
CA PHE A 90 -4.39 -17.18 23.92
C PHE A 90 -5.04 -15.82 24.21
N VAL A 91 -6.35 -15.78 24.44
CA VAL A 91 -7.08 -14.55 24.79
C VAL A 91 -6.60 -14.00 26.14
N ALA A 92 -6.39 -14.86 27.14
CA ALA A 92 -5.85 -14.46 28.44
C ALA A 92 -4.43 -13.90 28.32
N HIS A 93 -3.56 -14.55 27.54
CA HIS A 93 -2.20 -14.09 27.27
C HIS A 93 -2.20 -12.72 26.55
N MET A 94 -3.01 -12.58 25.50
CA MET A 94 -3.13 -11.31 24.78
C MET A 94 -3.69 -10.20 25.67
N LYS A 95 -4.68 -10.50 26.52
CA LYS A 95 -5.20 -9.55 27.51
C LYS A 95 -4.13 -9.11 28.50
N GLY A 96 -3.31 -10.05 28.97
CA GLY A 96 -2.14 -9.75 29.81
C GLY A 96 -1.17 -8.79 29.13
N ARG A 97 -0.79 -9.08 27.88
CA ARG A 97 0.10 -8.22 27.09
C ARG A 97 -0.46 -6.83 26.82
N VAL A 98 -1.77 -6.71 26.61
CA VAL A 98 -2.42 -5.40 26.43
C VAL A 98 -2.37 -4.58 27.72
N ASN A 99 -2.63 -5.20 28.87
CA ASN A 99 -2.55 -4.51 30.16
C ASN A 99 -1.11 -4.09 30.52
N GLU A 100 -0.13 -4.94 30.22
CA GLU A 100 1.29 -4.61 30.37
C GLU A 100 1.68 -3.44 29.45
N LEU A 101 1.23 -3.46 28.19
CA LEU A 101 1.46 -2.37 27.25
C LEU A 101 0.84 -1.06 27.74
N ASP A 102 -0.41 -1.07 28.21
CA ASP A 102 -1.09 0.10 28.76
C ASP A 102 -0.35 0.67 29.98
N SER A 103 0.09 -0.22 30.89
CA SER A 103 0.89 0.17 32.05
C SER A 103 2.23 0.79 31.63
N SER A 104 2.92 0.19 30.66
CA SER A 104 4.20 0.71 30.15
C SER A 104 4.04 2.08 29.47
N GLN A 105 2.96 2.28 28.71
CA GLN A 105 2.65 3.54 28.05
C GLN A 105 2.36 4.64 29.07
N LYS A 106 1.61 4.32 30.13
CA LYS A 106 1.35 5.24 31.23
C LYS A 106 2.63 5.69 31.92
N THR A 107 3.52 4.75 32.26
CA THR A 107 4.82 5.08 32.88
C THR A 107 5.67 5.99 31.99
N ILE A 108 5.73 5.71 30.68
CA ILE A 108 6.48 6.56 29.74
C ILE A 108 5.89 7.98 29.70
N LEU A 109 4.56 8.10 29.70
CA LEU A 109 3.88 9.40 29.69
C LEU A 109 4.17 10.22 30.96
N GLU A 110 4.19 9.55 32.13
CA GLU A 110 4.56 10.17 33.40
C GLU A 110 6.02 10.68 33.36
N MET A 111 6.96 9.86 32.90
CA MET A 111 8.37 10.29 32.75
C MET A 111 8.55 11.47 31.79
N ILE A 112 7.80 11.50 30.67
CA ILE A 112 7.83 12.62 29.73
C ILE A 112 7.26 13.89 30.37
N ASN A 113 6.18 13.77 31.14
CA ASN A 113 5.60 14.90 31.85
C ASN A 113 6.59 15.46 32.87
N ASP A 114 7.16 14.62 33.74
CA ASP A 114 8.13 15.02 34.75
C ASP A 114 9.32 15.77 34.12
N MET A 115 9.89 15.20 33.04
CA MET A 115 10.98 15.84 32.31
C MET A 115 10.56 17.17 31.67
N SER A 116 9.32 17.26 31.18
CA SER A 116 8.78 18.50 30.61
C SER A 116 8.56 19.58 31.68
N GLU A 117 8.25 19.18 32.92
CA GLU A 117 8.16 20.10 34.06
C GLU A 117 9.54 20.63 34.44
N ASP A 118 10.55 19.77 34.51
CA ASP A 118 11.93 20.14 34.78
C ASP A 118 12.46 21.14 33.73
N PHE A 119 12.24 20.84 32.44
CA PHE A 119 12.63 21.76 31.37
C PHE A 119 11.90 23.11 31.47
N ARG A 120 10.61 23.11 31.83
CA ARG A 120 9.84 24.34 32.04
C ARG A 120 10.43 25.17 33.18
N ALA A 121 10.76 24.54 34.31
CA ALA A 121 11.39 25.21 35.44
C ALA A 121 12.75 25.83 35.06
N ILE A 122 13.57 25.10 34.31
CA ILE A 122 14.86 25.61 33.81
C ILE A 122 14.66 26.80 32.87
N LEU A 123 13.70 26.72 31.94
CA LEU A 123 13.40 27.82 31.02
C LEU A 123 12.91 29.07 31.76
N ASP A 124 12.11 28.91 32.81
CA ASP A 124 11.66 30.03 33.63
C ASP A 124 12.84 30.72 34.35
N VAL A 125 13.79 29.94 34.88
CA VAL A 125 15.04 30.48 35.48
C VAL A 125 15.83 31.27 34.43
N VAL A 126 16.07 30.70 33.25
CA VAL A 126 16.82 31.36 32.18
C VAL A 126 16.12 32.65 31.72
N ARG A 127 14.79 32.62 31.59
CA ARG A 127 14.01 33.81 31.20
C ARG A 127 14.13 34.93 32.24
N ASN A 128 14.11 34.58 33.52
CA ASN A 128 14.28 35.54 34.61
C ASN A 128 15.71 36.10 34.64
N GLU A 129 16.73 35.29 34.40
CA GLU A 129 18.13 35.74 34.34
C GLU A 129 18.37 36.68 33.16
N ILE A 130 17.80 36.38 31.97
CA ILE A 130 17.85 37.28 30.81
C ILE A 130 17.19 38.62 31.14
N ALA A 131 16.05 38.61 31.83
CA ALA A 131 15.37 39.83 32.26
C ALA A 131 16.24 40.65 33.24
N ASP A 132 16.88 40.00 34.23
CA ASP A 132 17.80 40.65 35.16
C ASP A 132 19.01 41.27 34.42
N VAL A 133 19.70 40.50 33.59
CA VAL A 133 20.85 40.96 32.81
C VAL A 133 20.46 42.14 31.92
N ASN A 134 19.29 42.09 31.28
CA ASN A 134 18.78 43.19 30.45
C ASN A 134 18.51 44.45 31.29
N THR A 135 17.95 44.32 32.50
CA THR A 135 17.75 45.48 33.39
C THR A 135 19.08 46.12 33.80
N ARG A 136 20.09 45.31 34.17
CA ARG A 136 21.43 45.77 34.54
C ARG A 136 22.16 46.45 33.37
N ALA A 137 22.06 45.89 32.17
CA ALA A 137 22.63 46.47 30.96
C ALA A 137 22.02 47.86 30.66
N ASN A 138 20.70 47.98 30.73
CA ASN A 138 20.00 49.26 30.52
C ASN A 138 20.37 50.32 31.57
N LEU A 139 20.47 49.93 32.85
CA LEU A 139 20.94 50.83 33.91
C LEU A 139 22.37 51.30 33.67
N THR A 140 23.26 50.40 33.28
CA THR A 140 24.66 50.73 32.98
C THR A 140 24.76 51.68 31.79
N MET A 141 24.04 51.42 30.70
CA MET A 141 23.98 52.33 29.55
C MET A 141 23.48 53.72 29.95
N ARG A 142 22.42 53.80 30.77
CA ARG A 142 21.91 55.07 31.27
C ARG A 142 22.91 55.80 32.16
N ALA A 143 23.60 55.09 33.06
CA ALA A 143 24.63 55.67 33.91
C ALA A 143 25.79 56.25 33.09
N MET A 144 26.25 55.55 32.04
CA MET A 144 27.28 56.07 31.14
C MET A 144 26.80 57.28 30.32
N ALA A 145 25.55 57.25 29.82
CA ALA A 145 24.98 58.41 29.12
C ALA A 145 24.86 59.64 30.03
N ASN A 146 24.57 59.43 31.32
CA ASN A 146 24.50 60.49 32.32
C ASN A 146 25.88 60.93 32.84
N GLN A 147 26.96 60.17 32.59
CA GLN A 147 28.35 60.53 32.91
C GLN A 147 28.99 61.43 31.86
N VAL A 148 28.28 61.80 30.78
CA VAL A 148 28.75 62.84 29.86
C VAL A 148 28.99 64.12 30.67
N PRO A 149 30.23 64.64 30.75
CA PRO A 149 30.50 65.88 31.46
C PRO A 149 29.71 67.01 30.80
N VAL A 150 28.84 67.66 31.57
CA VAL A 150 28.34 68.98 31.22
C VAL A 150 29.56 69.89 31.13
N GLY A 151 29.98 70.16 29.90
CA GLY A 151 30.88 71.27 29.58
C GLY A 151 32.38 71.01 29.63
N VAL A 152 32.91 69.92 29.06
CA VAL A 152 34.23 69.94 28.39
C VAL A 152 34.18 68.93 27.25
N ALA A 153 34.53 69.39 26.04
CA ALA A 153 34.53 68.59 24.83
C ALA A 153 35.31 67.28 25.02
N VAL A 154 34.59 66.14 25.06
CA VAL A 154 35.18 64.84 24.74
C VAL A 154 35.49 64.90 23.25
N LEU A 155 36.67 65.41 22.94
CA LEU A 155 37.25 65.29 21.63
C LEU A 155 37.56 63.80 21.48
N VAL A 156 36.59 63.04 20.95
CA VAL A 156 36.88 61.78 20.28
C VAL A 156 37.98 62.15 19.30
N THR A 157 39.21 61.76 19.59
CA THR A 157 40.33 61.98 18.68
C THR A 157 40.01 61.17 17.44
N LYS A 158 39.33 61.81 16.48
CA LYS A 158 39.18 61.35 15.11
C LYS A 158 40.61 61.20 14.62
N VAL A 159 41.13 59.98 14.68
CA VAL A 159 42.42 59.65 14.07
C VAL A 159 42.27 60.01 12.60
N ASN A 160 42.99 61.03 12.15
CA ASN A 160 42.96 61.45 10.77
C ASN A 160 43.63 60.37 9.93
N VAL A 161 42.82 59.49 9.34
CA VAL A 161 43.28 58.48 8.40
C VAL A 161 43.80 59.21 7.16
N PRO A 162 45.08 59.02 6.76
CA PRO A 162 45.63 59.66 5.58
C PRO A 162 44.88 59.19 4.32
N GLU A 163 44.60 60.11 3.40
CA GLU A 163 43.92 59.81 2.15
C GLU A 163 44.75 58.86 1.25
N PRO A 164 44.09 57.97 0.48
CA PRO A 164 44.79 57.06 -0.42
C PRO A 164 45.47 57.83 -1.55
N LYS A 165 46.61 57.32 -2.03
CA LYS A 165 47.33 57.96 -3.14
C LYS A 165 46.56 57.78 -4.45
N PRO A 166 46.47 58.80 -5.31
CA PRO A 166 45.80 58.67 -6.60
C PRO A 166 46.61 57.80 -7.57
N LEU A 167 45.90 57.06 -8.41
CA LEU A 167 46.45 56.25 -9.48
C LEU A 167 46.67 57.14 -10.72
N CYS A 168 47.82 57.83 -10.81
CA CYS A 168 48.11 58.79 -11.88
C CYS A 168 48.36 58.19 -13.29
N GLY A 169 47.49 57.29 -13.77
CA GLY A 169 47.54 56.73 -15.12
C GLY A 169 48.71 55.77 -15.42
N VAL A 170 49.43 55.32 -14.39
CA VAL A 170 50.54 54.37 -14.52
C VAL A 170 50.01 53.01 -14.96
N ARG A 171 50.50 52.49 -16.10
CA ARG A 171 50.14 51.16 -16.61
C ARG A 171 50.99 50.05 -15.97
N ASP A 172 50.97 49.99 -14.64
CA ASP A 172 51.65 48.99 -13.84
C ASP A 172 50.62 48.22 -13.00
N ALA A 173 50.65 46.89 -13.11
CA ALA A 173 49.70 46.02 -12.41
C ALA A 173 49.89 46.13 -10.88
N LYS A 174 51.12 46.31 -10.42
CA LYS A 174 51.42 46.43 -8.99
C LYS A 174 50.95 47.77 -8.42
N ALA A 175 51.09 48.86 -9.18
CA ALA A 175 50.53 50.16 -8.82
C ALA A 175 48.99 50.11 -8.68
N LEU A 176 48.30 49.43 -9.60
CA LEU A 176 46.85 49.24 -9.54
C LEU A 176 46.43 48.42 -8.31
N GLU A 177 47.13 47.34 -8.01
CA GLU A 177 46.83 46.49 -6.84
C GLU A 177 47.03 47.24 -5.52
N ASN A 178 48.13 47.98 -5.39
CA ASN A 178 48.39 48.82 -4.22
C ASN A 178 47.32 49.91 -4.05
N PHE A 179 46.89 50.54 -5.13
CA PHE A 179 45.81 51.54 -5.10
C PHE A 179 44.49 50.96 -4.59
N ILE A 180 44.08 49.80 -5.12
CA ILE A 180 42.85 49.12 -4.69
C ILE A 180 42.94 48.75 -3.22
N PHE A 181 44.10 48.24 -2.79
CA PHE A 181 44.34 47.86 -1.39
C PHE A 181 44.24 49.07 -0.45
N ASP A 182 44.95 50.17 -0.75
CA ASP A 182 44.94 51.39 0.06
C ASP A 182 43.53 51.99 0.19
N LEU A 183 42.75 51.96 -0.90
CA LEU A 183 41.38 52.48 -0.92
C LEU A 183 40.42 51.62 -0.09
N GLU A 184 40.62 50.29 -0.08
CA GLU A 184 39.85 49.38 0.76
C GLU A 184 40.16 49.57 2.26
N GLN A 185 41.45 49.70 2.61
CA GLN A 185 41.88 49.96 3.98
C GLN A 185 41.37 51.32 4.48
N TYR A 186 41.46 52.36 3.66
CA TYR A 186 40.91 53.67 3.98
C TYR A 186 39.41 53.59 4.25
N SER A 187 38.66 52.88 3.39
CA SER A 187 37.21 52.70 3.56
C SER A 187 36.86 51.95 4.85
N LYS A 188 37.65 50.93 5.24
CA LYS A 188 37.49 50.22 6.51
C LYS A 188 37.78 51.13 7.70
N ALA A 189 38.87 51.88 7.66
CA ALA A 189 39.29 52.77 8.75
C ALA A 189 38.34 53.96 8.96
N THR A 190 37.67 54.40 7.89
CA THR A 190 36.70 55.53 7.93
C THR A 190 35.24 55.07 8.04
N ASN A 191 34.99 53.77 8.24
CA ASN A 191 33.65 53.17 8.31
C ASN A 191 32.75 53.52 7.10
N ILE A 192 33.33 53.65 5.90
CA ILE A 192 32.55 53.81 4.66
C ILE A 192 32.00 52.44 4.29
N VAL A 193 30.71 52.20 4.55
CA VAL A 193 30.07 50.88 4.36
C VAL A 193 29.40 50.76 2.99
N THR A 194 28.88 51.86 2.44
CA THR A 194 28.09 51.85 1.20
C THR A 194 28.96 51.75 -0.05
N LYS A 195 28.56 50.88 -0.99
CA LYS A 195 29.30 50.68 -2.25
C LYS A 195 29.38 51.95 -3.10
N GLU A 196 28.31 52.75 -3.12
CA GLU A 196 28.23 53.99 -3.90
C GLU A 196 29.32 54.99 -3.51
N THR A 197 29.48 55.29 -2.23
CA THR A 197 30.54 56.19 -1.75
C THR A 197 31.95 55.62 -1.94
N LYS A 198 32.14 54.29 -1.86
CA LYS A 198 33.43 53.67 -2.20
C LYS A 198 33.78 53.86 -3.68
N VAL A 199 32.80 53.75 -4.57
CA VAL A 199 32.98 53.98 -6.01
C VAL A 199 33.29 55.45 -6.28
N THR A 200 32.54 56.39 -5.68
CA THR A 200 32.84 57.82 -5.80
C THR A 200 34.25 58.15 -5.31
N LEU A 201 34.67 57.58 -4.17
CA LEU A 201 36.02 57.75 -3.65
C LEU A 201 37.07 57.24 -4.62
N ALA A 202 36.89 56.04 -5.19
CA ALA A 202 37.78 55.48 -6.20
C ALA A 202 37.88 56.40 -7.41
N THR A 203 36.76 56.88 -7.94
CA THR A 203 36.77 57.76 -9.12
C THR A 203 37.46 59.10 -8.91
N MET A 204 37.48 59.63 -7.68
CA MET A 204 38.20 60.88 -7.36
C MET A 204 39.73 60.70 -7.35
N HIS A 205 40.22 59.47 -7.28
CA HIS A 205 41.64 59.13 -7.10
C HIS A 205 42.20 58.30 -8.27
N LEU A 206 41.58 58.39 -9.46
CA LEU A 206 42.07 57.83 -10.73
C LEU A 206 42.82 58.86 -11.58
#